data_AF-A0A6A5JXA5-F1
#
_entry.id   AF-A0A6A5JXA5-F1
#
_cell.length_a   1.000
_cell.length_b   1.000
_cell.length_c   1.000
_cell.angle_alpha   90.00
_cell.angle_beta   90.00
_cell.angle_gamma   90.00
#
_symmetry.space_group_name_H-M   'P 1'
#
loop_
_entity.id
_entity.type
_entity.pdbx_description
1 polymer ?
#
loop_
_entity_poly.entity_id
_entity_poly.type
_entity_poly.pdbx_seq_one_letter_code
_entity_poly.pdbx_strand_id
1 'polypeptide(L)'
;MKEDISRRPRADKACRPFYRISIDMIQLQEHREVCYNGDVWALHAVCEYTKFYKICTLRNRHKATVVPALIRLINKIERVYGYQVAIVFMDGDVGYGRAEANLGSSAQEELSSASIKVEIRSPDTPAQLGGAERAGAIIVTAARVIRIHAGLPKALANELICTAVRLLNVTPTKALGWRTPQEMVTGVRPDLSRLHVIGSRGFLLNKHLLRGDKLEKRTFEGFFIGYDASNIY
;
A
#
# COMPACT_ATOMS: atom_id res chain seq x y z
N MET A 1 -37.48 -18.89 5.76
CA MET A 1 -36.17 -19.56 5.70
C MET A 1 -35.31 -18.92 6.79
N LYS A 2 -34.90 -19.66 7.83
CA LYS A 2 -33.99 -19.12 8.87
C LYS A 2 -32.57 -19.41 8.38
N GLU A 3 -31.86 -18.38 7.95
CA GLU A 3 -30.45 -18.54 7.59
C GLU A 3 -29.60 -18.56 8.86
N ASP A 4 -28.76 -19.58 8.94
CA ASP A 4 -27.90 -19.84 10.08
C ASP A 4 -26.71 -18.87 10.02
N ILE A 5 -26.82 -17.74 10.75
CA ILE A 5 -25.74 -16.74 10.84
C ILE A 5 -24.66 -17.30 11.74
N SER A 6 -23.69 -18.01 11.16
CA SER A 6 -22.49 -18.46 11.85
C SER A 6 -21.66 -17.26 12.30
N ARG A 7 -21.79 -16.89 13.58
CA ARG A 7 -20.91 -15.92 14.27
C ARG A 7 -19.57 -16.54 14.72
N ARG A 8 -19.16 -17.67 14.12
CA ARG A 8 -17.90 -18.32 14.50
C ARG A 8 -16.74 -17.35 14.24
N PRO A 9 -15.80 -17.18 15.19
CA PRO A 9 -14.54 -16.49 14.91
C PRO A 9 -13.91 -17.13 13.67
N ARG A 10 -13.31 -16.33 12.77
CA ARG A 10 -12.58 -16.88 11.62
C ARG A 10 -11.61 -17.95 12.14
N ALA A 11 -11.75 -19.17 11.62
CA ALA A 11 -11.11 -20.37 12.18
C ALA A 11 -9.58 -20.22 12.28
N ASP A 12 -8.98 -19.48 11.35
CA ASP A 12 -7.54 -19.29 11.23
C ASP A 12 -7.14 -17.88 11.71
N LYS A 13 -6.93 -17.72 13.02
CA LYS A 13 -6.35 -16.47 13.57
C LYS A 13 -4.92 -16.30 13.06
N ALA A 14 -4.56 -15.07 12.71
CA ALA A 14 -3.19 -14.76 12.30
C ALA A 14 -2.21 -15.06 13.46
N CYS A 15 -1.30 -16.01 13.24
CA CYS A 15 -0.39 -16.52 14.27
C CYS A 15 1.04 -16.00 14.16
N ARG A 16 1.41 -15.40 13.01
CA ARG A 16 2.73 -14.83 12.72
C ARG A 16 2.61 -13.66 11.74
N PRO A 17 3.66 -12.82 11.59
CA PRO A 17 3.68 -11.80 10.55
C PRO A 17 3.37 -12.39 9.17
N PHE A 18 2.55 -11.65 8.43
CA PHE A 18 2.04 -11.97 7.09
C PHE A 18 1.36 -13.34 6.90
N TYR A 19 1.04 -14.08 7.97
CA TYR A 19 0.25 -15.31 7.82
C TYR A 19 -1.07 -15.03 7.10
N ARG A 20 -1.72 -13.94 7.50
CA ARG A 20 -2.95 -13.45 6.91
C ARG A 20 -2.82 -11.98 6.55
N ILE A 21 -3.16 -11.64 5.32
CA ILE A 21 -3.26 -10.26 4.84
C ILE A 21 -4.67 -9.98 4.36
N SER A 22 -5.16 -8.76 4.61
CA SER A 22 -6.37 -8.25 3.96
C SER A 22 -5.96 -7.23 2.90
N ILE A 23 -6.53 -7.33 1.71
CA ILE A 23 -6.27 -6.41 0.60
C ILE A 23 -7.52 -5.61 0.25
N ASP A 24 -7.31 -4.39 -0.23
CA ASP A 24 -8.36 -3.49 -0.69
C ASP A 24 -7.76 -2.45 -1.66
N MET A 25 -8.61 -1.79 -2.43
CA MET A 25 -8.22 -0.77 -3.41
C MET A 25 -8.67 0.62 -2.99
N ILE A 26 -7.78 1.59 -3.11
CA ILE A 26 -8.04 3.01 -2.85
C ILE A 26 -8.01 3.76 -4.18
N GLN A 27 -9.06 4.53 -4.44
CA GLN A 27 -9.04 5.51 -5.52
C GLN A 27 -8.26 6.76 -5.08
N LEU A 28 -7.23 7.13 -5.83
CA LEU A 28 -6.33 8.25 -5.50
C LEU A 28 -6.81 9.59 -6.05
N GLN A 29 -7.39 9.55 -7.26
CA GLN A 29 -7.92 10.72 -7.96
C GLN A 29 -9.33 10.45 -8.45
N GLU A 30 -10.17 11.49 -8.42
CA GLU A 30 -11.53 11.46 -8.96
C GLU A 30 -11.55 12.03 -10.39
N HIS A 31 -12.55 11.62 -11.19
CA HIS A 31 -12.94 12.23 -12.47
C HIS A 31 -11.83 12.84 -13.36
N ARG A 32 -11.25 12.05 -14.26
CA ARG A 32 -10.28 12.47 -15.31
C ARG A 32 -8.96 13.09 -14.79
N GLU A 33 -8.79 13.30 -13.49
CA GLU A 33 -7.51 13.66 -12.90
C GLU A 33 -6.61 12.43 -12.74
N VAL A 34 -5.31 12.63 -12.91
CA VAL A 34 -4.29 11.59 -12.76
C VAL A 34 -3.17 12.06 -11.83
N CYS A 35 -2.53 11.14 -11.12
CA CYS A 35 -1.27 11.47 -10.47
C CYS A 35 -0.20 11.78 -11.52
N TYR A 36 0.90 12.41 -11.10
CA TYR A 36 1.95 12.87 -12.03
C TYR A 36 2.54 11.75 -12.90
N ASN A 37 2.47 10.49 -12.45
CA ASN A 37 2.96 9.30 -13.16
C ASN A 37 1.84 8.54 -13.93
N GLY A 38 0.61 9.06 -13.92
CA GLY A 38 -0.57 8.46 -14.54
C GLY A 38 -1.35 7.49 -13.65
N ASP A 39 -0.92 7.25 -12.41
CA ASP A 39 -1.64 6.37 -11.49
C ASP A 39 -2.90 7.04 -10.93
N VAL A 40 -3.96 6.24 -10.73
CA VAL A 40 -5.26 6.70 -10.19
C VAL A 40 -5.83 5.75 -9.13
N TRP A 41 -5.23 4.58 -8.94
CA TRP A 41 -5.59 3.60 -7.93
C TRP A 41 -4.38 3.23 -7.08
N ALA A 42 -4.61 2.72 -5.88
CA ALA A 42 -3.61 2.03 -5.09
C ALA A 42 -4.18 0.72 -4.55
N LEU A 43 -3.45 -0.38 -4.74
CA LEU A 43 -3.71 -1.64 -4.08
C LEU A 43 -2.94 -1.64 -2.76
N HIS A 44 -3.63 -1.81 -1.64
CA HIS A 44 -2.98 -1.96 -0.34
C HIS A 44 -3.27 -3.31 0.28
N ALA A 45 -2.34 -3.75 1.12
CA ALA A 45 -2.44 -4.93 1.95
C ALA A 45 -2.12 -4.57 3.39
N VAL A 46 -2.89 -5.09 4.34
CA VAL A 46 -2.62 -4.97 5.77
C VAL A 46 -2.41 -6.35 6.37
N CYS A 47 -1.31 -6.52 7.10
CA CYS A 47 -1.08 -7.73 7.88
C CYS A 47 -2.01 -7.74 9.10
N GLU A 48 -2.86 -8.74 9.23
CA GLU A 48 -3.82 -8.81 10.33
C GLU A 48 -3.13 -9.00 11.70
N TYR A 49 -1.93 -9.60 11.73
CA TYR A 49 -1.14 -9.81 12.94
C TYR A 49 -0.39 -8.54 13.39
N THR A 50 0.44 -7.97 12.52
CA THR A 50 1.36 -6.86 12.88
C THR A 50 0.81 -5.47 12.55
N LYS A 51 -0.34 -5.38 11.87
CA LYS A 51 -0.87 -4.13 11.29
C LYS A 51 0.10 -3.45 10.32
N PHE A 52 1.06 -4.20 9.79
CA PHE A 52 2.00 -3.70 8.78
C PHE A 52 1.28 -3.50 7.46
N TYR A 53 1.48 -2.33 6.85
CA TYR A 53 0.88 -1.94 5.58
C TYR A 53 1.84 -2.12 4.41
N LYS A 54 1.34 -2.65 3.31
CA LYS A 54 1.97 -2.64 1.99
C LYS A 54 1.07 -1.96 1.00
N ILE A 55 1.66 -1.27 0.03
CA ILE A 55 0.93 -0.54 -0.99
C ILE A 55 1.69 -0.55 -2.31
N CYS A 56 0.97 -0.53 -3.40
CA CYS A 56 1.46 -0.21 -4.74
C CYS A 56 0.42 0.62 -5.48
N THR A 57 0.87 1.54 -6.32
CA THR A 57 0.01 2.43 -7.11
C THR A 57 -0.17 1.86 -8.51
N LEU A 58 -1.34 2.11 -9.09
CA LEU A 58 -1.81 1.48 -10.33
C LEU A 58 -2.51 2.51 -11.22
N ARG A 59 -2.33 2.36 -12.54
CA ARG A 59 -2.99 3.17 -13.56
C ARG A 59 -4.48 2.91 -13.72
N ASN A 60 -4.94 1.72 -13.35
CA ASN A 60 -6.34 1.30 -13.47
C ASN A 60 -6.63 0.11 -12.54
N ARG A 61 -7.91 -0.22 -12.42
CA ARG A 61 -8.41 -1.37 -11.63
C ARG A 61 -8.73 -2.60 -12.47
N HIS A 62 -8.18 -2.72 -13.68
CA HIS A 62 -8.43 -3.89 -14.51
C HIS A 62 -7.64 -5.10 -14.02
N LYS A 63 -8.21 -6.30 -14.18
CA LYS A 63 -7.61 -7.57 -13.78
C LYS A 63 -6.15 -7.73 -14.25
N ALA A 64 -5.88 -7.39 -15.51
CA ALA A 64 -4.54 -7.45 -16.12
C ALA A 64 -3.49 -6.56 -15.42
N THR A 65 -3.92 -5.55 -14.66
CA THR A 65 -3.06 -4.67 -13.86
C THR A 65 -2.99 -5.12 -12.40
N VAL A 66 -4.15 -5.45 -11.82
CA VAL A 66 -4.31 -5.73 -10.39
C VAL A 66 -3.69 -7.08 -10.00
N VAL A 67 -3.94 -8.14 -10.78
CA VAL A 67 -3.43 -9.50 -10.45
C VAL A 67 -1.89 -9.55 -10.43
N PRO A 68 -1.18 -9.06 -11.46
CA PRO A 68 0.28 -9.02 -11.41
C PRO A 68 0.81 -8.11 -10.29
N ALA A 69 0.11 -7.02 -9.96
CA ALA A 69 0.52 -6.13 -8.87
C ALA A 69 0.37 -6.80 -7.50
N LEU A 70 -0.72 -7.54 -7.28
CA LEU A 70 -0.96 -8.31 -6.07
C LEU A 70 0.13 -9.37 -5.87
N ILE A 71 0.46 -10.11 -6.93
CA ILE A 71 1.50 -11.16 -6.87
C ILE A 71 2.87 -10.54 -6.62
N ARG A 72 3.21 -9.43 -7.28
CA ARG A 72 4.46 -8.69 -6.98
C ARG A 72 4.50 -8.24 -5.52
N LEU A 73 3.38 -7.79 -4.96
CA LEU A 73 3.29 -7.36 -3.57
C LEU A 73 3.54 -8.55 -2.62
N ILE A 74 2.91 -9.70 -2.87
CA ILE A 74 3.10 -10.93 -2.08
C ILE A 74 4.55 -11.42 -2.19
N ASN A 75 5.09 -11.54 -3.40
CA ASN A 75 6.47 -11.94 -3.62
C ASN A 75 7.45 -10.99 -2.91
N LYS A 76 7.17 -9.69 -2.89
CA LYS A 76 7.98 -8.72 -2.13
C LYS A 76 7.88 -8.97 -0.62
N ILE A 77 6.73 -9.36 -0.10
CA ILE A 77 6.59 -9.73 1.32
C ILE A 77 7.51 -10.91 1.65
N GLU A 78 7.45 -11.96 0.82
CA GLU A 78 8.25 -13.16 1.02
C GLU A 78 9.75 -12.89 0.92
N ARG A 79 10.16 -12.16 -0.13
CA ARG A 79 11.58 -11.91 -0.40
C ARG A 79 12.22 -10.91 0.55
N VAL A 80 11.47 -9.89 0.99
CA VAL A 80 12.03 -8.83 1.85
C VAL A 80 11.95 -9.18 3.32
N TYR A 81 10.87 -9.84 3.76
CA TYR A 81 10.65 -10.12 5.18
C TYR A 81 10.76 -11.59 5.56
N GLY A 82 10.89 -12.51 4.59
CA GLY A 82 11.04 -13.93 4.85
C GLY A 82 9.75 -14.64 5.30
N TYR A 83 8.58 -14.00 5.15
CA TYR A 83 7.30 -14.59 5.56
C TYR A 83 6.46 -14.99 4.35
N GLN A 84 6.07 -16.26 4.29
CA GLN A 84 5.09 -16.77 3.34
C GLN A 84 3.67 -16.34 3.72
N VAL A 85 2.93 -15.82 2.75
CA VAL A 85 1.52 -15.48 2.93
C VAL A 85 0.68 -16.75 2.80
N ALA A 86 -0.11 -17.07 3.82
CA ALA A 86 -0.96 -18.27 3.81
C ALA A 86 -2.40 -17.96 3.41
N ILE A 87 -2.91 -16.80 3.83
CA ILE A 87 -4.30 -16.40 3.60
C ILE A 87 -4.36 -14.97 3.09
N VAL A 88 -5.05 -14.78 1.97
CA VAL A 88 -5.41 -13.46 1.43
C VAL A 88 -6.91 -13.28 1.57
N PHE A 89 -7.30 -12.25 2.32
CA PHE A 89 -8.68 -11.81 2.39
C PHE A 89 -8.88 -10.63 1.43
N MET A 90 -9.85 -10.75 0.53
CA MET A 90 -10.20 -9.72 -0.45
C MET A 90 -11.70 -9.49 -0.47
N ASP A 91 -12.13 -8.34 -0.98
CA ASP A 91 -13.52 -8.15 -1.35
C ASP A 91 -13.81 -8.81 -2.71
N GLY A 92 -15.07 -8.73 -3.15
CA GLY A 92 -15.48 -9.25 -4.45
C GLY A 92 -15.29 -8.27 -5.60
N ASP A 93 -14.37 -7.29 -5.52
CA ASP A 93 -14.19 -6.29 -6.58
C ASP A 93 -13.88 -6.96 -7.94
N VAL A 94 -14.45 -6.40 -9.00
CA VAL A 94 -14.25 -6.83 -10.39
C VAL A 94 -12.77 -6.84 -10.81
N GLY A 95 -11.92 -6.01 -10.19
CA GLY A 95 -10.47 -6.04 -10.38
C GLY A 95 -9.81 -7.35 -9.98
N TYR A 96 -10.44 -8.11 -9.08
CA TYR A 96 -10.04 -9.47 -8.67
C TYR A 96 -10.76 -10.58 -9.45
N GLY A 97 -11.65 -10.19 -10.38
CA GLY A 97 -12.79 -10.94 -10.89
C GLY A 97 -12.57 -12.39 -11.35
N ARG A 98 -13.71 -13.11 -11.44
CA ARG A 98 -13.81 -14.54 -11.83
C ARG A 98 -13.17 -14.81 -13.19
N ALA A 99 -12.76 -16.07 -13.38
CA ALA A 99 -12.27 -16.56 -14.66
C ALA A 99 -13.32 -16.35 -15.76
N GLU A 100 -13.05 -15.43 -16.67
CA GLU A 100 -13.78 -15.27 -17.93
C GLU A 100 -12.84 -15.67 -19.06
N ALA A 101 -13.39 -16.39 -20.04
CA ALA A 101 -12.65 -16.79 -21.24
C ALA A 101 -12.03 -15.55 -21.89
N ASN A 102 -10.71 -15.60 -22.11
CA ASN A 102 -9.88 -14.60 -22.81
C ASN A 102 -9.34 -13.40 -22.01
N LEU A 103 -9.41 -13.37 -20.67
CA LEU A 103 -8.83 -12.25 -19.88
C LEU A 103 -7.69 -12.63 -18.90
N GLY A 104 -7.10 -13.83 -19.02
CA GLY A 104 -6.06 -14.31 -18.09
C GLY A 104 -6.64 -14.84 -16.76
N SER A 105 -5.79 -15.45 -15.94
CA SER A 105 -6.17 -16.04 -14.65
C SER A 105 -6.72 -14.99 -13.67
N SER A 106 -7.72 -15.39 -12.89
CA SER A 106 -8.22 -14.60 -11.77
C SER A 106 -7.20 -14.52 -10.64
N ALA A 107 -7.36 -13.51 -9.76
CA ALA A 107 -6.56 -13.43 -8.53
C ALA A 107 -6.68 -14.72 -7.72
N GLN A 108 -7.88 -15.32 -7.69
CA GLN A 108 -8.13 -16.56 -6.97
C GLN A 108 -7.34 -17.74 -7.53
N GLU A 109 -7.28 -17.88 -8.86
CA GLU A 109 -6.54 -18.98 -9.51
C GLU A 109 -5.04 -18.85 -9.30
N GLU A 110 -4.47 -17.65 -9.46
CA GLU A 110 -3.01 -17.45 -9.28
C GLU A 110 -2.57 -17.62 -7.83
N LEU A 111 -3.42 -17.21 -6.88
CA LEU A 111 -3.13 -17.44 -5.46
C LEU A 111 -3.31 -18.91 -5.08
N SER A 112 -4.35 -19.58 -5.61
CA SER A 112 -4.58 -21.01 -5.33
C SER A 112 -3.48 -21.90 -5.91
N SER A 113 -2.93 -21.56 -7.08
CA SER A 113 -1.79 -22.28 -7.67
C SER A 113 -0.50 -22.11 -6.83
N ALA A 114 -0.36 -20.99 -6.13
CA ALA A 114 0.68 -20.76 -5.13
C ALA A 114 0.36 -21.36 -3.74
N SER A 115 -0.70 -22.17 -3.62
CA SER A 115 -1.18 -22.74 -2.35
C SER A 115 -1.58 -21.70 -1.29
N ILE A 116 -2.00 -20.51 -1.73
CA ILE A 116 -2.51 -19.44 -0.87
C ILE A 116 -4.02 -19.53 -0.80
N LYS A 117 -4.56 -19.63 0.42
CA LYS A 117 -6.01 -19.66 0.65
C LYS A 117 -6.59 -18.27 0.40
N VAL A 118 -7.58 -18.21 -0.50
CA VAL A 118 -8.33 -16.97 -0.78
C VAL A 118 -9.63 -17.00 -0.02
N GLU A 119 -9.87 -15.95 0.77
CA GLU A 119 -11.15 -15.71 1.43
C GLU A 119 -11.79 -14.46 0.86
N ILE A 120 -13.00 -14.60 0.32
CA ILE A 120 -13.77 -13.50 -0.25
C ILE A 120 -14.85 -13.10 0.75
N ARG A 121 -15.10 -11.80 0.88
CA ARG A 121 -16.23 -11.26 1.66
C ARG A 121 -17.54 -11.95 1.26
N SER A 122 -18.34 -12.35 2.26
CA SER A 122 -19.76 -12.69 2.04
C SER A 122 -20.56 -11.41 1.72
N PRO A 123 -21.44 -11.41 0.70
CA PRO A 123 -22.23 -10.24 0.31
C PRO A 123 -22.92 -9.54 1.50
N ASP A 124 -23.42 -10.33 2.44
CA ASP A 124 -24.32 -9.89 3.52
C ASP A 124 -23.63 -9.61 4.87
N THR A 125 -22.29 -9.54 4.92
CA THR A 125 -21.57 -9.30 6.19
C THR A 125 -20.58 -8.12 6.12
N PRO A 126 -21.06 -6.86 6.21
CA PRO A 126 -20.20 -5.66 6.20
C PRO A 126 -19.11 -5.69 7.28
N ALA A 127 -19.40 -6.28 8.44
CA ALA A 127 -18.46 -6.37 9.57
C ALA A 127 -17.16 -7.13 9.24
N GLN A 128 -17.14 -8.00 8.23
CA GLN A 128 -15.99 -8.82 7.85
C GLN A 128 -14.90 -8.03 7.09
N LEU A 129 -15.27 -6.94 6.41
CA LEU A 129 -14.35 -6.10 5.62
C LEU A 129 -13.85 -4.87 6.39
N GLY A 130 -14.50 -4.54 7.51
CA GLY A 130 -14.19 -3.34 8.30
C GLY A 130 -12.74 -3.24 8.82
N GLY A 131 -11.93 -4.30 8.75
CA GLY A 131 -10.49 -4.24 9.01
C GLY A 131 -9.69 -3.65 7.85
N ALA A 132 -9.98 -4.07 6.61
CA ALA A 132 -9.31 -3.60 5.39
C ALA A 132 -9.79 -2.20 5.01
N GLU A 133 -11.11 -1.95 5.04
CA GLU A 133 -11.69 -0.63 4.77
C GLU A 133 -11.16 0.43 5.75
N ARG A 134 -11.09 0.08 7.05
CA ARG A 134 -10.52 0.97 8.07
C ARG A 134 -9.04 1.22 7.84
N ALA A 135 -8.30 0.21 7.40
CA ALA A 135 -6.91 0.34 7.00
C ALA A 135 -6.77 1.34 5.84
N GLY A 136 -7.58 1.22 4.80
CA GLY A 136 -7.61 2.16 3.68
C GLY A 136 -7.95 3.59 4.13
N ALA A 137 -8.97 3.75 4.98
CA ALA A 137 -9.36 5.05 5.53
C ALA A 137 -8.24 5.72 6.36
N ILE A 138 -7.49 4.95 7.17
CA ILE A 138 -6.33 5.45 7.92
C ILE A 138 -5.25 5.94 6.97
N ILE A 139 -4.91 5.15 5.94
CA ILE A 139 -3.91 5.51 4.93
C ILE A 139 -4.30 6.81 4.21
N VAL A 140 -5.53 6.91 3.73
CA VAL A 140 -6.05 8.10 3.04
C VAL A 140 -6.04 9.32 3.95
N THR A 141 -6.44 9.16 5.21
CA THR A 141 -6.45 10.25 6.19
C THR A 141 -5.02 10.77 6.45
N ALA A 142 -4.06 9.87 6.66
CA ALA A 142 -2.66 10.24 6.85
C ALA A 142 -2.09 10.97 5.62
N ALA A 143 -2.32 10.43 4.42
CA ALA A 143 -1.87 11.06 3.16
C ALA A 143 -2.49 12.46 2.97
N ARG A 144 -3.78 12.62 3.29
CA ARG A 144 -4.49 13.91 3.23
C ARG A 144 -3.88 14.94 4.18
N VAL A 145 -3.60 14.55 5.43
CA VAL A 145 -3.00 15.44 6.43
C VAL A 145 -1.61 15.89 5.98
N ILE A 146 -0.76 14.96 5.53
CA ILE A 146 0.57 15.27 5.01
C ILE A 146 0.47 16.27 3.85
N ARG A 147 -0.43 16.03 2.89
CA ARG A 147 -0.63 16.90 1.73
C ARG A 147 -1.00 18.34 2.14
N ILE A 148 -1.99 18.47 3.02
CA ILE A 148 -2.50 19.77 3.45
C ILE A 148 -1.43 20.55 4.23
N HIS A 149 -0.76 19.87 5.17
CA HIS A 149 0.32 20.46 5.94
C HIS A 149 1.49 20.94 5.05
N ALA A 150 1.86 20.15 4.05
CA ALA A 150 2.96 20.45 3.15
C ALA A 150 2.60 21.41 2.00
N GLY A 151 1.33 21.78 1.84
CA GLY A 151 0.87 22.60 0.71
C GLY A 151 1.05 21.94 -0.66
N LEU A 152 1.09 20.61 -0.73
CA LEU A 152 1.44 19.88 -1.95
C LEU A 152 0.23 19.67 -2.89
N PRO A 153 0.46 19.67 -4.22
CA PRO A 153 -0.61 19.46 -5.20
C PRO A 153 -1.19 18.04 -5.11
N LYS A 154 -2.49 17.92 -5.45
CA LYS A 154 -3.17 16.61 -5.46
C LYS A 154 -2.51 15.61 -6.40
N ALA A 155 -1.90 16.06 -7.51
CA ALA A 155 -1.22 15.20 -8.48
C ALA A 155 -0.10 14.32 -7.87
N LEU A 156 0.37 14.60 -6.65
CA LEU A 156 1.35 13.78 -5.93
C LEU A 156 0.70 12.73 -5.00
N ALA A 157 -0.61 12.48 -5.11
CA ALA A 157 -1.32 11.56 -4.21
C ALA A 157 -0.71 10.15 -4.16
N ASN A 158 -0.17 9.65 -5.28
CA ASN A 158 0.52 8.36 -5.37
C ASN A 158 1.79 8.31 -4.51
N GLU A 159 2.57 9.38 -4.43
CA GLU A 159 3.76 9.46 -3.55
C GLU A 159 3.34 9.64 -2.10
N LEU A 160 2.35 10.51 -1.87
CA LEU A 160 1.88 10.82 -0.53
C LEU A 160 1.24 9.62 0.17
N ILE A 161 0.58 8.74 -0.59
CA ILE A 161 0.00 7.52 -0.02
C ILE A 161 1.08 6.48 0.33
N CYS A 162 2.13 6.35 -0.49
CA CYS A 162 3.30 5.53 -0.18
C CYS A 162 4.05 6.06 1.05
N THR A 163 4.25 7.37 1.12
CA THR A 163 4.84 8.07 2.28
C THR A 163 4.00 7.88 3.54
N ALA A 164 2.68 8.00 3.45
CA ALA A 164 1.78 7.74 4.57
C ALA A 164 1.94 6.31 5.10
N VAL A 165 1.96 5.30 4.21
CA VAL A 165 2.20 3.90 4.58
C VAL A 165 3.56 3.71 5.25
N ARG A 166 4.62 4.36 4.74
CA ARG A 166 5.94 4.32 5.36
C ARG A 166 5.90 4.85 6.80
N LEU A 167 5.26 6.00 7.02
CA LEU A 167 5.13 6.62 8.33
C LEU A 167 4.29 5.79 9.30
N LEU A 168 3.18 5.22 8.81
CA LEU A 168 2.33 4.33 9.61
C LEU A 168 3.09 3.08 10.07
N ASN A 169 3.97 2.53 9.23
CA ASN A 169 4.78 1.36 9.57
C ASN A 169 5.87 1.63 10.60
N VAL A 170 6.29 2.90 10.78
CA VAL A 170 7.27 3.30 11.81
C VAL A 170 6.63 4.02 13.00
N THR A 171 5.32 4.24 12.98
CA THR A 171 4.58 4.83 14.09
C THR A 171 4.17 3.75 15.08
N PRO A 172 4.53 3.86 16.37
CA PRO A 172 4.05 2.95 17.41
C PRO A 172 2.53 2.93 17.53
N THR A 173 1.95 1.76 17.77
CA THR A 173 0.49 1.66 17.99
C THR A 173 0.15 0.94 19.28
N LYS A 174 -0.90 1.39 19.97
CA LYS A 174 -1.39 0.77 21.21
C LYS A 174 -1.75 -0.71 21.01
N ALA A 175 -2.29 -1.06 19.84
CA ALA A 175 -2.66 -2.45 19.50
C ALA A 175 -1.46 -3.42 19.49
N LEU A 176 -0.23 -2.91 19.36
CA LEU A 176 1.01 -3.70 19.33
C LEU A 176 1.84 -3.54 20.61
N GLY A 177 1.25 -2.99 21.68
CA GLY A 177 1.96 -2.68 22.91
C GLY A 177 2.99 -1.57 22.73
N TRP A 178 2.65 -0.54 21.95
CA TRP A 178 3.53 0.59 21.63
C TRP A 178 4.81 0.21 20.88
N ARG A 179 4.78 -0.92 20.17
CA ARG A 179 5.77 -1.26 19.14
C ARG A 179 5.31 -0.79 17.77
N THR A 180 6.27 -0.59 16.88
CA THR A 180 5.97 -0.21 15.48
C THR A 180 5.62 -1.45 14.66
N PRO A 181 4.73 -1.35 13.65
CA PRO A 181 4.50 -2.47 12.74
C PRO A 181 5.79 -2.99 12.09
N GLN A 182 6.74 -2.10 11.75
CA GLN A 182 8.04 -2.50 11.21
C GLN A 182 8.84 -3.36 12.20
N GLU A 183 8.98 -2.91 13.45
CA GLU A 183 9.66 -3.68 14.50
C GLU A 183 9.00 -5.05 14.72
N MET A 184 7.67 -5.13 14.65
CA MET A 184 6.94 -6.40 14.75
C MET A 184 7.21 -7.37 13.60
N VAL A 185 7.58 -6.88 12.43
CA VAL A 185 7.88 -7.70 11.26
C VAL A 185 9.36 -8.07 11.20
N THR A 186 10.24 -7.08 11.37
CA THR A 186 11.69 -7.26 11.16
C THR A 186 12.43 -7.65 12.43
N GLY A 187 11.83 -7.49 13.61
CA GLY A 187 12.50 -7.62 14.90
C GLY A 187 13.45 -6.46 15.21
N VAL A 188 13.53 -5.45 14.33
CA VAL A 188 14.49 -4.34 14.42
C VAL A 188 13.73 -3.03 14.52
N ARG A 189 14.08 -2.21 15.52
CA ARG A 189 13.51 -0.86 15.66
C ARG A 189 13.85 -0.01 14.43
N PRO A 190 12.87 0.72 13.87
CA PRO A 190 13.14 1.58 12.72
C PRO A 190 14.11 2.69 13.10
N ASP A 191 15.11 2.91 12.26
CA ASP A 191 15.94 4.11 12.33
C ASP A 191 15.11 5.31 11.83
N LEU A 192 15.00 6.32 12.68
CA LEU A 192 14.25 7.54 12.44
C LEU A 192 15.14 8.72 12.05
N SER A 193 16.47 8.54 11.99
CA SER A 193 17.46 9.60 11.69
C SER A 193 17.22 10.27 10.34
N ARG A 194 16.62 9.54 9.39
CA ARG A 194 16.32 9.99 8.03
C ARG A 194 14.89 10.47 7.84
N LEU A 195 14.12 10.61 8.92
CA LEU A 195 12.80 11.22 8.84
C LEU A 195 12.93 12.73 8.68
N HIS A 196 12.32 13.25 7.62
CA HIS A 196 12.30 14.68 7.31
C HIS A 196 10.85 15.12 7.10
N VAL A 197 10.56 16.37 7.42
CA VAL A 197 9.21 16.91 7.24
C VAL A 197 8.87 16.90 5.75
N ILE A 198 7.77 16.25 5.37
CA ILE A 198 7.27 16.25 4.00
C ILE A 198 6.89 17.68 3.62
N GLY A 199 7.29 18.11 2.42
CA GLY A 199 7.21 19.50 1.99
C GLY A 199 8.44 20.34 2.33
N SER A 200 9.47 19.77 2.98
CA SER A 200 10.74 20.48 3.19
C SER A 200 11.37 20.86 1.87
N ARG A 201 11.87 22.09 1.78
CA ARG A 201 12.53 22.61 0.60
C ARG A 201 13.89 21.94 0.39
N GLY A 202 14.13 21.45 -0.82
CA GLY A 202 15.38 20.84 -1.23
C GLY A 202 15.95 21.52 -2.48
N PHE A 203 17.26 21.41 -2.66
CA PHE A 203 17.96 21.91 -3.84
C PHE A 203 18.64 20.76 -4.55
N LEU A 204 18.30 20.57 -5.83
CA LEU A 204 18.85 19.54 -6.70
C LEU A 204 19.88 20.18 -7.62
N LEU A 205 21.08 19.63 -7.68
CA LEU A 205 22.12 20.12 -8.59
C LEU A 205 21.66 19.95 -10.05
N ASN A 206 21.68 21.04 -10.81
CA ASN A 206 21.44 21.03 -12.24
C ASN A 206 22.67 20.47 -12.96
N LYS A 207 22.59 19.18 -13.34
CA LYS A 207 23.67 18.48 -14.05
C LYS A 207 23.70 18.76 -15.56
N HIS A 208 22.74 19.53 -16.09
CA HIS A 208 22.59 19.80 -17.52
C HIS A 208 23.22 21.11 -17.98
N LEU A 209 23.90 21.84 -17.08
CA LEU A 209 24.60 23.07 -17.43
C LEU A 209 25.84 22.78 -18.30
N LEU A 210 26.00 23.53 -19.38
CA LEU A 210 27.16 23.41 -20.26
C LEU A 210 28.38 24.05 -19.62
N ARG A 211 29.57 23.61 -20.04
CA ARG A 211 30.85 24.12 -19.53
C ARG A 211 31.05 25.55 -20.04
N GLY A 212 30.68 26.54 -19.24
CA GLY A 212 30.76 27.96 -19.61
C GLY A 212 29.68 28.84 -18.95
N ASP A 213 28.57 28.22 -18.55
CA ASP A 213 27.38 28.89 -18.02
C ASP A 213 27.54 29.28 -16.53
N LYS A 214 28.55 30.12 -16.24
CA LYS A 214 28.95 30.44 -14.86
C LYS A 214 27.87 31.17 -14.06
N LEU A 215 26.97 31.89 -14.74
CA LEU A 215 25.92 32.72 -14.14
C LEU A 215 24.55 32.03 -14.08
N GLU A 216 24.40 30.84 -14.68
CA GLU A 216 23.12 30.14 -14.73
C GLU A 216 22.78 29.47 -13.38
N LYS A 217 21.47 29.27 -13.15
CA LYS A 217 20.98 28.64 -11.92
C LYS A 217 21.50 27.20 -11.82
N ARG A 218 22.40 26.99 -10.84
CA ARG A 218 23.02 25.68 -10.58
C ARG A 218 22.12 24.67 -9.88
N THR A 219 20.95 25.08 -9.40
CA THR A 219 20.08 24.20 -8.63
C THR A 219 18.62 24.35 -9.02
N PHE A 220 17.92 23.23 -9.17
CA PHE A 220 16.46 23.20 -9.15
C PHE A 220 15.98 23.22 -7.71
N GLU A 221 14.92 23.98 -7.45
CA GLU A 221 14.23 23.96 -6.17
C GLU A 221 13.15 22.89 -6.23
N GLY A 222 13.05 22.10 -5.17
CA GLY A 222 12.06 21.03 -5.07
C GLY A 222 11.60 20.84 -3.64
N PHE A 223 10.69 19.89 -3.45
CA PHE A 223 10.14 19.56 -2.15
C PHE A 223 10.39 18.09 -1.83
N PHE A 224 10.64 17.80 -0.56
CA PHE A 224 10.77 16.43 -0.06
C PHE A 224 9.39 15.77 0.00
N ILE A 225 9.15 14.72 -0.79
CA ILE A 225 7.83 14.11 -0.98
C ILE A 225 7.70 12.69 -0.43
N GLY A 226 8.82 12.01 -0.15
CA GLY A 226 8.82 10.63 0.30
C GLY A 226 10.19 10.05 0.59
N TYR A 227 10.18 8.79 1.03
CA TYR A 227 11.35 8.10 1.58
C TYR A 227 11.87 6.94 0.73
N ASP A 228 11.10 6.51 -0.26
CA ASP A 228 11.49 5.44 -1.17
C ASP A 228 12.23 6.06 -2.36
N ALA A 229 13.54 5.88 -2.41
CA ALA A 229 14.33 6.28 -3.56
C ALA A 229 15.46 5.29 -3.83
N SER A 230 15.58 4.90 -5.10
CA SER A 230 16.60 3.92 -5.53
C SER A 230 17.98 4.54 -5.66
N ASN A 231 18.07 5.84 -5.99
CA ASN A 231 19.30 6.50 -6.43
C ASN A 231 19.46 7.91 -5.83
N ILE A 232 19.42 8.05 -4.50
CA ILE A 232 19.81 9.31 -3.83
C ILE A 232 21.12 9.08 -3.08
N TYR A 233 22.15 8.70 -3.83
CA TYR A 233 23.58 8.91 -3.59
C TYR A 233 24.29 8.95 -4.94
#